data_AF-A0A0B7HV50-F1
#
_entry.id   AF-A0A0B7HV50-F1
#
_cell.length_a   1.000
_cell.length_b   1.000
_cell.length_c   1.000
_cell.angle_alpha   90.00
_cell.angle_beta   90.00
_cell.angle_gamma   90.00
#
_symmetry.space_group_name_H-M   'P 1'
#
loop_
_entity.id
_entity.type
_entity.pdbx_description
1 polymer ?
#
loop_
_entity_poly.entity_id
_entity_poly.type
_entity_poly.pdbx_seq_one_letter_code
_entity_poly.pdbx_strand_id
1 'polypeptide(L)'
;MTNRYVTLENFRNYGIIFKNINENDILKTELAEYGYDDTEIAKGKALYDEASQKLDINKTESAEEKMAYEVFDKLFEELKKTYATDRKKVKIIFKDDERTLSALAVKGAASIRITALLNDMDTLYKQLKMKETLLTPLKRLKIDEAHIDTQLAKFAQVEKAYANYIKEKGESQQATKDKDKAFSELEK
;
A
#
# COMPACT_ATOMS: atom_id res chain seq x y z
N MET A 1 21.24 0.55 26.33
CA MET A 1 20.04 1.33 26.68
C MET A 1 18.87 0.65 25.99
N THR A 2 17.98 0.04 26.76
CA THR A 2 16.78 -0.59 26.21
C THR A 2 15.85 0.53 25.79
N ASN A 3 15.63 0.75 24.49
CA ASN A 3 14.56 1.63 24.03
C ASN A 3 13.27 1.07 24.62
N ARG A 4 12.73 1.73 25.65
CA ARG A 4 11.36 1.49 26.06
C ARG A 4 10.51 2.01 24.90
N TYR A 5 9.65 1.16 24.40
CA TYR A 5 8.67 1.56 23.40
C TYR A 5 7.40 1.88 24.18
N VAL A 6 6.83 3.08 24.00
CA VAL A 6 5.50 3.41 24.52
C VAL A 6 4.51 2.44 23.89
N THR A 7 3.98 1.53 24.72
CA THR A 7 2.89 0.65 24.30
C THR A 7 1.61 1.47 24.19
N LEU A 8 0.63 0.98 23.42
CA LEU A 8 -0.70 1.63 23.37
C LEU A 8 -1.37 1.67 24.76
N GLU A 9 -1.04 0.73 25.64
CA GLU A 9 -1.49 0.74 27.03
C GLU A 9 -0.83 1.87 27.82
N ASN A 10 0.51 2.02 27.73
CA ASN A 10 1.23 3.15 28.34
C ASN A 10 0.67 4.48 27.84
N PHE A 11 0.42 4.59 26.53
CA PHE A 11 -0.15 5.78 25.92
C PHE A 11 -1.54 6.12 26.48
N ARG A 12 -2.43 5.12 26.62
CA ARG A 12 -3.75 5.31 27.26
C ARG A 12 -3.62 5.76 28.72
N ASN A 13 -2.66 5.21 29.45
CA ASN A 13 -2.42 5.58 30.84
C ASN A 13 -2.01 7.05 30.97
N TYR A 14 -1.19 7.59 30.05
CA TYR A 14 -0.90 9.04 30.03
C TYR A 14 -2.16 9.89 29.88
N GLY A 15 -3.09 9.48 29.01
CA GLY A 15 -4.38 10.17 28.86
C GLY A 15 -5.20 10.19 30.15
N ILE A 16 -5.20 9.09 30.91
CA ILE A 16 -5.87 9.01 32.22
C ILE A 16 -5.18 9.93 33.24
N ILE A 17 -3.84 9.96 33.26
CA ILE A 17 -3.08 10.83 34.15
C ILE A 17 -3.42 12.30 33.91
N PHE A 18 -3.38 12.76 32.66
CA PHE A 18 -3.72 14.16 32.34
C PHE A 18 -5.18 14.50 32.67
N LYS A 19 -6.10 13.55 32.48
CA LYS A 19 -7.49 13.72 32.92
C LYS A 19 -7.57 13.93 34.43
N ASN A 20 -6.95 13.04 35.22
CA ASN A 20 -6.98 13.09 36.67
C ASN A 20 -6.32 14.35 37.25
N ILE A 21 -5.20 14.80 36.66
CA ILE A 21 -4.53 16.04 37.06
C ILE A 21 -5.44 17.25 36.82
N ASN A 22 -6.19 17.28 35.72
CA ASN A 22 -7.09 18.39 35.43
C ASN A 22 -8.37 18.40 36.29
N GLU A 23 -8.78 17.26 36.84
CA GLU A 23 -10.00 17.12 37.65
C GLU A 23 -9.76 17.23 39.16
N ASN A 24 -8.50 17.29 39.62
CA ASN A 24 -8.14 17.28 41.05
C ASN A 24 -7.14 18.39 41.43
N ASP A 25 -7.66 19.47 42.01
CA ASP A 25 -6.87 20.64 42.43
C ASP A 25 -5.87 20.35 43.55
N ILE A 26 -6.18 19.38 44.43
CA ILE A 26 -5.25 18.94 45.49
C ILE A 26 -4.02 18.29 44.83
N LEU A 27 -4.25 17.38 43.87
CA LEU A 27 -3.18 16.71 43.15
C LEU A 27 -2.29 17.71 42.39
N LYS A 28 -2.88 18.74 41.75
CA LYS A 28 -2.10 19.80 41.09
C LYS A 28 -1.22 20.57 42.06
N THR A 29 -1.76 20.92 43.22
CA THR A 29 -1.03 21.68 44.25
C THR A 29 0.18 20.90 44.74
N GLU A 30 -0.01 19.61 45.05
CA GLU A 30 1.08 18.71 45.47
C GLU A 30 2.12 18.52 44.37
N LEU A 31 1.70 18.30 43.12
CA LEU A 31 2.61 18.12 41.99
C LEU A 31 3.48 19.35 41.70
N ALA A 32 2.96 20.55 41.94
CA ALA A 32 3.72 21.78 41.81
C ALA A 32 4.92 21.83 42.78
N GLU A 33 4.81 21.24 43.98
CA GLU A 33 5.92 21.16 44.94
C GLU A 33 7.09 20.30 44.42
N TYR A 34 6.81 19.35 43.53
CA TYR A 34 7.81 18.50 42.86
C TYR A 34 8.29 19.07 41.52
N GLY A 35 7.90 20.29 41.16
CA GLY A 35 8.30 20.96 39.92
C GLY A 35 7.41 20.67 38.71
N TYR A 36 6.26 20.02 38.91
CA TYR A 36 5.23 19.85 37.87
C TYR A 36 4.14 20.92 38.05
N ASP A 37 4.51 22.18 37.84
CA ASP A 37 3.57 23.28 37.83
C ASP A 37 2.66 23.24 36.58
N ASP A 38 1.68 24.15 36.50
CA ASP A 38 0.78 24.21 35.35
C ASP A 38 1.51 24.37 34.00
N THR A 39 2.71 24.97 33.99
CA THR A 39 3.52 25.13 32.77
C THR A 39 4.11 23.80 32.32
N GLU A 40 4.70 23.02 33.22
CA GLU A 40 5.23 21.70 32.88
C GLU A 40 4.13 20.69 32.56
N ILE A 41 3.01 20.74 33.28
CA ILE A 41 1.83 19.93 32.96
C ILE A 41 1.32 20.25 31.55
N ALA A 42 1.25 21.53 31.18
CA ALA A 42 0.82 21.96 29.85
C ALA A 42 1.77 21.49 28.74
N LYS A 43 3.10 21.51 28.99
CA LYS A 43 4.09 20.98 28.05
C LYS A 43 3.90 19.48 27.80
N GLY A 44 3.77 18.69 28.86
CA GLY A 44 3.51 17.25 28.74
C GLY A 44 2.19 16.97 28.03
N LYS A 45 1.15 17.76 28.32
CA LYS A 45 -0.16 17.63 27.67
C LYS A 45 -0.10 17.93 26.17
N ALA A 46 0.68 18.93 25.77
CA ALA A 46 0.87 19.25 24.35
C ALA A 46 1.55 18.09 23.60
N LEU A 47 2.58 17.47 24.20
CA LEU A 47 3.22 16.26 23.63
C LEU A 47 2.24 15.10 23.51
N TYR A 48 1.38 14.91 24.52
CA TYR A 48 0.35 13.87 24.49
C TYR A 48 -0.68 14.10 23.38
N ASP A 49 -1.15 15.34 23.23
CA ASP A 49 -2.12 15.70 22.20
C ASP A 49 -1.54 15.51 20.80
N GLU A 50 -0.28 15.92 20.58
CA GLU A 50 0.43 15.68 19.32
C GLU A 50 0.55 14.18 19.02
N ALA A 51 1.02 13.39 19.98
CA ALA A 51 1.13 11.95 19.83
C ALA A 51 -0.22 11.27 19.58
N SER A 52 -1.31 11.77 20.19
CA SER A 52 -2.66 11.29 19.93
C SER A 52 -3.09 11.55 18.49
N GLN A 53 -2.84 12.76 17.98
CA GLN A 53 -3.12 13.11 16.58
C GLN A 53 -2.32 12.23 15.62
N LYS A 54 -1.03 12.00 15.89
CA LYS A 54 -0.18 11.13 15.06
C LYS A 54 -0.63 9.67 15.09
N LEU A 55 -1.09 9.18 16.24
CA LEU A 55 -1.67 7.84 16.37
C LEU A 55 -2.96 7.71 15.54
N ASP A 56 -3.84 8.71 15.57
CA ASP A 56 -5.09 8.65 14.81
C ASP A 56 -4.85 8.75 13.30
N ILE A 57 -3.92 9.61 12.86
CA ILE A 57 -3.45 9.61 11.46
C ILE A 57 -2.91 8.23 11.09
N ASN A 58 -2.03 7.63 11.91
CA ASN A 58 -1.49 6.30 11.62
C ASN A 58 -2.58 5.22 11.44
N LYS A 59 -3.65 5.25 12.23
CA LYS A 59 -4.78 4.32 12.06
C LYS A 59 -5.51 4.54 10.74
N THR A 60 -5.78 5.80 10.40
CA THR A 60 -6.46 6.17 9.13
C THR A 60 -5.64 5.69 7.93
N GLU A 61 -4.37 6.07 7.87
CA GLU A 61 -3.47 5.71 6.77
C GLU A 61 -3.29 4.19 6.64
N SER A 62 -3.23 3.46 7.77
CA SER A 62 -3.17 1.99 7.77
C SER A 62 -4.44 1.36 7.19
N ALA A 63 -5.61 1.96 7.46
CA ALA A 63 -6.88 1.50 6.90
C ALA A 63 -6.97 1.81 5.40
N GLU A 64 -6.53 2.99 4.98
CA GLU A 64 -6.49 3.42 3.57
C GLU A 64 -5.54 2.56 2.73
N GLU A 65 -4.34 2.25 3.24
CA GLU A 65 -3.42 1.30 2.60
C GLU A 65 -4.10 -0.06 2.37
N LYS A 66 -4.79 -0.58 3.39
CA LYS A 66 -5.47 -1.88 3.31
C LYS A 66 -6.59 -1.85 2.26
N MET A 67 -7.43 -0.82 2.27
CA MET A 67 -8.50 -0.67 1.29
C MET A 67 -7.95 -0.54 -0.13
N ALA A 68 -6.89 0.22 -0.33
CA ALA A 68 -6.23 0.37 -1.62
C ALA A 68 -5.62 -0.96 -2.11
N TYR A 69 -5.01 -1.74 -1.22
CA TYR A 69 -4.49 -3.06 -1.54
C TYR A 69 -5.61 -4.02 -1.98
N GLU A 70 -6.73 -4.08 -1.26
CA GLU A 70 -7.86 -4.95 -1.60
C GLU A 70 -8.44 -4.63 -2.99
N VAL A 71 -8.54 -3.34 -3.33
CA VAL A 71 -8.98 -2.90 -4.67
C VAL A 71 -7.98 -3.33 -5.74
N PHE A 72 -6.69 -3.11 -5.51
CA PHE A 72 -5.63 -3.52 -6.44
C PHE A 72 -5.62 -5.04 -6.64
N ASP A 73 -5.62 -5.83 -5.56
CA ASP A 73 -5.51 -7.29 -5.58
C ASP A 73 -6.65 -7.93 -6.38
N LYS A 74 -7.88 -7.46 -6.16
CA LYS A 74 -9.05 -7.92 -6.92
C LYS A 74 -8.90 -7.69 -8.42
N LEU A 75 -8.60 -6.46 -8.83
CA LEU A 75 -8.44 -6.12 -10.24
C LEU A 75 -7.27 -6.88 -10.87
N PHE A 76 -6.17 -7.01 -10.13
CA PHE A 76 -4.97 -7.70 -10.58
C PHE A 76 -5.21 -9.20 -10.79
N GLU A 77 -5.87 -9.89 -9.86
CA GLU A 77 -6.15 -11.32 -10.00
C GLU A 77 -7.13 -11.61 -11.15
N GLU A 78 -8.11 -10.74 -11.40
CA GLU A 78 -9.01 -10.84 -12.56
C GLU A 78 -8.25 -10.73 -13.89
N LEU A 79 -7.35 -9.74 -14.00
CA LEU A 79 -6.51 -9.57 -15.18
C LEU A 79 -5.51 -10.73 -15.33
N LYS A 80 -4.85 -11.13 -14.24
CA LYS A 80 -3.86 -12.20 -14.20
C LYS A 80 -4.44 -13.55 -14.62
N LYS A 81 -5.68 -13.87 -14.22
CA LYS A 81 -6.38 -15.07 -14.68
C LYS A 81 -6.59 -15.07 -16.20
N THR A 82 -6.97 -13.93 -16.76
CA THR A 82 -7.18 -13.78 -18.21
C THR A 82 -5.85 -13.87 -18.95
N TYR A 83 -4.84 -13.12 -18.50
CA TYR A 83 -3.48 -13.16 -19.02
C TYR A 83 -2.88 -14.58 -18.99
N ALA A 84 -3.06 -15.34 -17.90
CA ALA A 84 -2.55 -16.71 -17.82
C ALA A 84 -3.12 -17.61 -18.93
N THR A 85 -4.38 -17.40 -19.30
CA THR A 85 -5.04 -18.13 -20.39
C THR A 85 -4.55 -17.65 -21.76
N ASP A 86 -4.48 -16.34 -21.96
CA ASP A 86 -4.00 -15.75 -23.22
C ASP A 86 -2.54 -16.10 -23.49
N ARG A 87 -1.69 -16.02 -22.47
CA ARG A 87 -0.29 -16.43 -22.53
C ARG A 87 -0.14 -17.88 -23.00
N LYS A 88 -0.98 -18.80 -22.51
CA LYS A 88 -0.97 -20.21 -22.98
C LYS A 88 -1.33 -20.30 -24.46
N LYS A 89 -2.38 -19.59 -24.90
CA LYS A 89 -2.79 -19.56 -26.31
C LYS A 89 -1.68 -19.01 -27.20
N VAL A 90 -1.05 -17.91 -26.82
CA VAL A 90 0.09 -17.31 -27.53
C VAL A 90 1.25 -18.30 -27.63
N LYS A 91 1.60 -18.98 -26.53
CA LYS A 91 2.64 -20.02 -26.52
C LYS A 91 2.33 -21.18 -27.45
N ILE A 92 1.06 -21.56 -27.60
CA ILE A 92 0.65 -22.63 -28.52
C ILE A 92 0.78 -22.19 -29.99
N ILE A 93 0.37 -20.96 -30.31
CA ILE A 93 0.45 -20.41 -31.67
C ILE A 93 1.89 -20.27 -32.13
N PHE A 94 2.77 -19.73 -31.28
CA PHE A 94 4.16 -19.41 -31.63
C PHE A 94 5.16 -20.40 -31.02
N LYS A 95 4.75 -21.65 -30.78
CA LYS A 95 5.56 -22.65 -30.07
C LYS A 95 6.95 -22.88 -30.69
N ASP A 96 7.06 -22.77 -32.01
CA ASP A 96 8.29 -23.01 -32.78
C ASP A 96 9.03 -21.70 -33.12
N ASP A 97 8.49 -20.55 -32.72
CA ASP A 97 9.08 -19.22 -32.94
C ASP A 97 9.48 -18.57 -31.61
N GLU A 98 10.64 -18.97 -31.10
CA GLU A 98 11.17 -18.45 -29.86
C GLU A 98 11.44 -16.94 -29.88
N ARG A 99 11.72 -16.37 -31.07
CA ARG A 99 11.97 -14.94 -31.21
C ARG A 99 10.69 -14.17 -30.96
N THR A 100 9.57 -14.61 -31.54
CA THR A 100 8.25 -14.04 -31.28
C THR A 100 7.84 -14.23 -29.82
N LEU A 101 8.03 -15.41 -29.23
CA LEU A 101 7.72 -15.62 -27.80
C LEU A 101 8.52 -14.71 -26.87
N SER A 102 9.78 -14.43 -27.20
CA SER A 102 10.64 -13.51 -26.44
C SER A 102 10.17 -12.06 -26.61
N ALA A 103 9.88 -11.64 -27.86
CA ALA A 103 9.40 -10.29 -28.16
C ALA A 103 8.03 -9.97 -27.52
N LEU A 104 7.21 -11.00 -27.29
CA LEU A 104 5.92 -10.90 -26.62
C LEU A 104 5.99 -11.06 -25.09
N ALA A 105 7.19 -11.20 -24.50
CA ALA A 105 7.39 -11.44 -23.06
C ALA A 105 6.65 -12.68 -22.51
N VAL A 106 6.50 -13.73 -23.33
CA VAL A 106 5.81 -14.98 -22.93
C VAL A 106 6.72 -16.23 -23.00
N LYS A 107 8.00 -16.05 -23.32
CA LYS A 107 8.99 -17.14 -23.25
C LYS A 107 9.17 -17.60 -21.80
N GLY A 108 9.29 -18.92 -21.60
CA GLY A 108 9.53 -19.51 -20.26
C GLY A 108 8.34 -19.42 -19.29
N ALA A 109 8.66 -19.28 -18.00
CA ALA A 109 7.70 -19.08 -16.91
C ALA A 109 7.27 -17.61 -16.81
N ALA A 110 6.10 -17.35 -16.22
CA ALA A 110 5.65 -15.98 -15.98
C ALA A 110 6.44 -15.36 -14.82
N SER A 111 6.62 -14.03 -14.85
CA SER A 111 7.26 -13.31 -13.76
C SER A 111 6.52 -13.46 -12.43
N ILE A 112 7.28 -13.63 -11.35
CA ILE A 112 6.75 -13.77 -9.98
C ILE A 112 6.48 -12.40 -9.34
N ARG A 113 7.33 -11.41 -9.62
CA ARG A 113 7.19 -10.06 -9.06
C ARG A 113 6.07 -9.31 -9.78
N ILE A 114 5.21 -8.62 -9.01
CA ILE A 114 4.06 -7.86 -9.51
C ILE A 114 4.47 -6.92 -10.66
N THR A 115 5.44 -6.03 -10.44
CA THR A 115 5.87 -5.07 -11.46
C THR A 115 6.41 -5.74 -12.72
N ALA A 116 7.15 -6.84 -12.58
CA ALA A 116 7.65 -7.58 -13.74
C ALA A 116 6.51 -8.26 -14.51
N LEU A 117 5.53 -8.83 -13.80
CA LEU A 117 4.36 -9.45 -14.41
C LEU A 117 3.46 -8.42 -15.11
N LEU A 118 3.29 -7.23 -14.53
CA LEU A 118 2.59 -6.11 -15.18
C LEU A 118 3.31 -5.68 -16.47
N ASN A 119 4.63 -5.58 -16.45
CA ASN A 119 5.41 -5.27 -17.67
C ASN A 119 5.27 -6.35 -18.75
N ASP A 120 5.24 -7.64 -18.36
CA ASP A 120 5.01 -8.75 -19.29
C ASP A 120 3.61 -8.66 -19.92
N MET A 121 2.58 -8.32 -19.13
CA MET A 121 1.21 -8.12 -19.59
C MET A 121 1.11 -6.95 -20.57
N ASP A 122 1.69 -5.81 -20.21
CA ASP A 122 1.71 -4.61 -21.05
C ASP A 122 2.38 -4.89 -22.40
N THR A 123 3.55 -5.53 -22.36
CA THR A 123 4.32 -5.91 -23.55
C THR A 123 3.49 -6.80 -24.45
N LEU A 124 2.89 -7.86 -23.90
CA LEU A 124 2.07 -8.79 -24.69
C LEU A 124 0.93 -8.05 -25.39
N TYR A 125 0.09 -7.33 -24.64
CA TYR A 125 -1.12 -6.74 -25.20
C TYR A 125 -0.81 -5.57 -26.15
N LYS A 126 0.18 -4.73 -25.86
CA LYS A 126 0.61 -3.65 -26.78
C LYS A 126 1.23 -4.20 -28.06
N GLN A 127 2.11 -5.20 -27.99
CA GLN A 127 2.70 -5.79 -29.20
C GLN A 127 1.63 -6.44 -30.08
N LEU A 128 0.65 -7.14 -29.50
CA LEU A 128 -0.47 -7.71 -30.23
C LEU A 128 -1.38 -6.63 -30.83
N LYS A 129 -1.60 -5.52 -30.14
CA LYS A 129 -2.38 -4.38 -30.68
C LYS A 129 -1.67 -3.70 -31.85
N MET A 130 -0.34 -3.54 -31.77
CA MET A 130 0.45 -2.80 -32.76
C MET A 130 0.77 -3.60 -34.02
N LYS A 131 0.84 -4.93 -33.93
CA LYS A 131 1.31 -5.80 -35.02
C LYS A 131 0.22 -6.78 -35.42
N GLU A 132 -0.52 -6.43 -36.47
CA GLU A 132 -1.59 -7.27 -37.02
C GLU A 132 -1.10 -8.67 -37.42
N THR A 133 0.15 -8.78 -37.89
CA THR A 133 0.79 -10.06 -38.24
C THR A 133 0.91 -11.01 -37.05
N LEU A 134 1.08 -10.48 -35.83
CA LEU A 134 1.11 -11.27 -34.59
C LEU A 134 -0.30 -11.59 -34.07
N LEU A 135 -1.26 -10.71 -34.30
CA LEU A 135 -2.65 -10.90 -33.84
C LEU A 135 -3.45 -11.87 -34.70
N THR A 136 -3.26 -11.81 -36.02
CA THR A 136 -4.06 -12.59 -36.99
C THR A 136 -4.11 -14.09 -36.66
N PRO A 137 -3.00 -14.78 -36.35
CA PRO A 137 -3.04 -16.20 -36.00
C PRO A 137 -3.75 -16.51 -34.67
N LEU A 138 -3.92 -15.52 -33.79
CA LEU A 138 -4.57 -15.65 -32.49
C LEU A 138 -6.09 -15.47 -32.55
N LYS A 139 -6.63 -14.87 -33.62
CA LYS A 139 -8.08 -14.68 -33.83
C LYS A 139 -8.84 -16.01 -33.74
N ARG A 140 -8.26 -17.11 -34.24
CA ARG A 140 -8.85 -18.47 -34.14
C ARG A 140 -9.01 -18.98 -32.70
N LEU A 141 -8.28 -18.39 -31.74
CA LEU A 141 -8.35 -18.70 -30.31
C LEU A 141 -9.14 -17.66 -29.51
N LYS A 142 -9.97 -16.85 -30.21
CA LYS A 142 -10.78 -15.77 -29.64
C LYS A 142 -9.95 -14.68 -28.96
N ILE A 143 -8.76 -14.43 -29.46
CA ILE A 143 -7.97 -13.23 -29.12
C ILE A 143 -8.01 -12.36 -30.37
N ASP A 144 -8.96 -11.44 -30.40
CA ASP A 144 -9.16 -10.45 -31.45
C ASP A 144 -8.92 -9.03 -30.91
N GLU A 145 -9.09 -8.02 -31.76
CA GLU A 145 -8.82 -6.62 -31.42
C GLU A 145 -9.68 -6.14 -30.23
N ALA A 146 -10.96 -6.54 -30.19
CA ALA A 146 -11.87 -6.19 -29.10
C ALA A 146 -11.45 -6.82 -27.77
N HIS A 147 -10.97 -8.07 -27.80
CA HIS A 147 -10.39 -8.72 -26.62
C HIS A 147 -9.14 -7.99 -26.13
N ILE A 148 -8.23 -7.63 -27.04
CA ILE A 148 -7.00 -6.89 -26.69
C ILE A 148 -7.35 -5.52 -26.08
N ASP A 149 -8.28 -4.78 -26.68
CA ASP A 149 -8.71 -3.48 -26.16
C ASP A 149 -9.35 -3.60 -24.77
N THR A 150 -10.13 -4.67 -24.55
CA THR A 150 -10.69 -4.99 -23.24
C THR A 150 -9.57 -5.25 -22.21
N GLN A 151 -8.55 -6.02 -22.56
CA GLN A 151 -7.44 -6.30 -21.63
C GLN A 151 -6.58 -5.07 -21.36
N LEU A 152 -6.34 -4.22 -22.35
CA LEU A 152 -5.62 -2.95 -22.17
C LEU A 152 -6.40 -1.98 -21.27
N ALA A 153 -7.73 -1.91 -21.41
CA ALA A 153 -8.58 -1.12 -20.51
C ALA A 153 -8.53 -1.64 -19.06
N LYS A 154 -8.57 -2.96 -18.85
CA LYS A 154 -8.39 -3.57 -17.52
C LYS A 154 -7.00 -3.33 -16.97
N PHE A 155 -5.96 -3.44 -17.81
CA PHE A 155 -4.58 -3.16 -17.42
C PHE A 155 -4.43 -1.72 -16.92
N ALA A 156 -4.98 -0.73 -17.61
CA ALA A 156 -4.95 0.66 -17.16
C ALA A 156 -5.64 0.88 -15.79
N GLN A 157 -6.74 0.15 -15.52
CA GLN A 157 -7.39 0.17 -14.20
C GLN A 157 -6.50 -0.44 -13.12
N VAL A 158 -5.83 -1.56 -13.41
CA VAL A 158 -4.88 -2.20 -12.51
C VAL A 158 -3.68 -1.28 -12.23
N GLU A 159 -3.11 -0.64 -13.25
CA GLU A 159 -1.99 0.30 -13.06
C GLU A 159 -2.38 1.47 -12.15
N LYS A 160 -3.57 2.03 -12.36
CA LYS A 160 -4.09 3.11 -11.51
C LYS A 160 -4.28 2.64 -10.06
N ALA A 161 -4.86 1.45 -9.86
CA ALA A 161 -5.06 0.89 -8.52
C ALA A 161 -3.72 0.56 -7.84
N TYR A 162 -2.75 0.03 -8.58
CA TYR A 162 -1.41 -0.25 -8.07
C TYR A 162 -0.68 1.03 -7.67
N ALA A 163 -0.74 2.08 -8.49
CA ALA A 163 -0.16 3.39 -8.16
C ALA A 163 -0.79 3.97 -6.88
N ASN A 164 -2.10 3.86 -6.72
CA ASN A 164 -2.80 4.26 -5.49
C ASN A 164 -2.29 3.46 -4.29
N TYR A 165 -2.25 2.13 -4.37
CA TYR A 165 -1.73 1.29 -3.30
C TYR A 165 -0.30 1.67 -2.89
N ILE A 166 0.60 1.92 -3.85
CA ILE A 166 1.98 2.33 -3.55
C ILE A 166 2.04 3.69 -2.84
N LYS A 167 1.16 4.63 -3.21
CA LYS A 167 1.03 5.93 -2.54
C LYS A 167 0.60 5.74 -1.08
N GLU A 168 -0.54 5.07 -0.85
CA GLU A 168 -1.10 4.86 0.50
C GLU A 168 -0.14 4.07 1.40
N LYS A 169 0.57 3.09 0.85
CA LYS A 169 1.64 2.37 1.56
C LYS A 169 2.77 3.30 2.02
N GLY A 170 3.14 4.27 1.19
CA GLY A 170 4.13 5.28 1.56
C GLY A 170 3.65 6.19 2.70
N GLU A 171 2.40 6.64 2.62
CA GLU A 171 1.77 7.49 3.64
C GLU A 171 1.62 6.74 4.98
N SER A 172 1.16 5.49 4.96
CA SER A 172 1.12 4.58 6.11
C SER A 172 2.49 4.37 6.77
N GLN A 173 3.55 4.18 5.97
CA GLN A 173 4.92 4.08 6.50
C GLN A 173 5.41 5.39 7.13
N GLN A 174 5.08 6.53 6.53
CA GLN A 174 5.44 7.83 7.09
C GLN A 174 4.67 8.09 8.40
N ALA A 175 3.37 7.80 8.43
CA ALA A 175 2.55 7.94 9.62
C ALA A 175 3.03 7.04 10.77
N THR A 176 3.54 5.84 10.45
CA THR A 176 4.18 4.96 11.44
C THR A 176 5.42 5.63 12.05
N LYS A 177 6.31 6.19 11.22
CA LYS A 177 7.52 6.91 11.70
C LYS A 177 7.16 8.13 12.54
N ASP A 178 6.18 8.91 12.09
CA ASP A 178 5.72 10.12 12.79
C ASP A 178 5.14 9.77 14.17
N LYS A 179 4.29 8.74 14.24
CA LYS A 179 3.73 8.24 15.50
C LYS A 179 4.84 7.72 16.43
N ASP A 180 5.76 6.91 15.92
CA ASP A 180 6.86 6.36 16.74
C ASP A 180 7.78 7.48 17.26
N LYS A 181 8.00 8.54 16.47
CA LYS A 181 8.73 9.73 16.90
C LYS A 181 7.98 10.47 18.01
N ALA A 182 6.70 10.76 17.84
CA ALA A 182 5.90 11.44 18.85
C ALA A 182 5.81 10.64 20.17
N PHE A 183 5.73 9.31 20.07
CA PHE A 183 5.78 8.43 21.24
C PHE A 183 7.13 8.48 21.95
N SER A 184 8.23 8.58 21.19
CA SER A 184 9.58 8.73 21.77
C SER A 184 9.80 10.09 22.44
N GLU A 185 9.12 11.14 21.96
CA GLU A 185 9.17 12.48 22.57
C GLU A 185 8.37 12.55 23.88
N LEU A 186 7.33 11.72 24.04
CA LEU A 186 6.59 11.58 25.30
C LEU A 186 7.37 10.91 26.43
N GLU A 187 8.41 10.12 26.13
CA GLU A 187 9.25 9.47 27.15
C GLU A 187 10.41 10.35 27.64
N LYS A 188 10.63 11.52 27.02
CA LYS A 188 11.72 12.44 27.39
C LYS A 188 11.30 13.39 28.50
#